data_AF-A0A822FBT1-F1
#
_entry.id   AF-A0A822FBT1-F1
#
_cell.length_a   1.000
_cell.length_b   1.000
_cell.length_c   1.000
_cell.angle_alpha   90.00
_cell.angle_beta   90.00
_cell.angle_gamma   90.00
#
_symmetry.space_group_name_H-M   'P 1'
#
loop_
_entity.id
_entity.type
_entity.pdbx_description
1 polymer ?
#
loop_
_entity_poly.entity_id
_entity_poly.type
_entity_poly.pdbx_seq_one_letter_code
_entity_poly.pdbx_strand_id
1 'polypeptide(L)'
;TLQECLQADNEKRVAAEQIYQDIAHEKKAILLLSTLRNTIINGPIRSFAAVMLRRLFQTEFENFWSKYSVDQQMAVKKELIARI
;
A
#
# COMPACT_ATOMS: atom_id res chain seq x y z
N THR A 1 -9.41 1.39 8.13
CA THR A 1 -9.32 1.22 6.65
C THR A 1 -8.49 2.35 6.04
N LEU A 2 -7.87 2.19 4.84
CA LEU A 2 -7.01 3.24 4.24
C LEU A 2 -7.74 4.59 4.03
N GLN A 3 -9.07 4.57 3.95
CA GLN A 3 -9.91 5.76 3.86
C GLN A 3 -9.83 6.66 5.11
N GLU A 4 -9.54 6.09 6.27
CA GLU A 4 -9.44 6.83 7.53
C GLU A 4 -8.17 7.72 7.57
N CYS A 5 -7.13 7.37 6.80
CA CYS A 5 -5.93 8.20 6.64
C CYS A 5 -6.19 9.49 5.83
N LEU A 6 -7.37 9.62 5.20
CA LEU A 6 -7.77 10.80 4.41
C LEU A 6 -8.82 11.66 5.14
N GLN A 7 -9.12 11.36 6.40
CA GLN A 7 -10.07 12.14 7.19
C GLN A 7 -9.50 13.53 7.51
N ALA A 8 -10.38 14.55 7.53
CA ALA A 8 -10.02 15.91 7.94
C ALA A 8 -9.76 16.02 9.45
N ASP A 9 -10.39 15.13 10.23
CA ASP A 9 -10.19 15.00 11.68
C ASP A 9 -8.79 14.45 11.96
N ASN A 10 -7.97 15.26 12.62
CA ASN A 10 -6.58 14.94 12.87
C ASN A 10 -6.40 13.76 13.84
N GLU A 11 -7.28 13.59 14.84
CA GLU A 11 -7.17 12.48 15.80
C GLU A 11 -7.45 11.15 15.11
N LYS A 12 -8.49 11.10 14.28
CA LYS A 12 -8.84 9.92 13.48
C LYS A 12 -7.78 9.58 12.44
N ARG A 13 -7.21 10.61 11.80
CA ARG A 13 -6.12 10.44 10.83
C ARG A 13 -4.87 9.86 11.50
N VAL A 14 -4.44 10.42 12.62
CA VAL A 14 -3.25 9.95 13.37
C VAL A 14 -3.46 8.51 13.87
N ALA A 15 -4.63 8.19 14.40
CA ALA A 15 -4.95 6.82 14.81
C ALA A 15 -4.88 5.83 13.62
N ALA A 16 -5.43 6.21 12.46
CA ALA A 16 -5.38 5.38 11.26
C ALA A 16 -3.96 5.23 10.70
N GLU A 17 -3.15 6.29 10.74
CA GLU A 17 -1.73 6.26 10.37
C GLU A 17 -0.93 5.33 11.29
N GLN A 18 -1.19 5.35 12.60
CA GLN A 18 -0.56 4.46 13.57
C GLN A 18 -0.92 3.00 13.29
N ILE A 19 -2.21 2.70 13.12
CA ILE A 19 -2.69 1.36 12.74
C ILE A 19 -2.02 0.90 11.45
N TYR A 20 -1.89 1.78 10.46
CA TYR A 20 -1.19 1.46 9.22
C TYR A 20 0.29 1.19 9.47
N GLN A 21 0.99 1.98 10.29
CA GLN A 21 2.40 1.79 10.61
C GLN A 21 2.68 0.44 11.29
N ASP A 22 1.77 -0.06 12.11
CA ASP A 22 1.91 -1.34 12.82
C ASP A 22 1.74 -2.56 11.91
N ILE A 23 1.23 -2.39 10.68
CA ILE A 23 1.12 -3.50 9.72
C ILE A 23 2.52 -3.92 9.24
N ALA A 24 2.78 -5.22 9.21
CA ALA A 24 4.00 -5.77 8.63
C ALA A 24 4.21 -5.29 7.17
N HIS A 25 5.44 -4.93 6.81
CA HIS A 25 5.78 -4.36 5.49
C HIS A 25 5.29 -5.21 4.30
N GLU A 26 5.39 -6.54 4.41
CA GLU A 26 4.85 -7.49 3.42
C GLU A 26 3.33 -7.38 3.24
N LYS A 27 2.58 -7.22 4.34
CA LYS A 27 1.13 -7.09 4.30
C LYS A 27 0.73 -5.71 3.76
N LYS A 28 1.53 -4.67 4.05
CA LYS A 28 1.31 -3.32 3.51
C LYS A 28 1.36 -3.31 1.98
N ALA A 29 2.38 -3.94 1.37
CA ALA A 29 2.50 -3.90 -0.10
C ALA A 29 1.31 -4.61 -0.78
N ILE A 30 0.87 -5.77 -0.25
CA ILE A 30 -0.31 -6.49 -0.76
C ILE A 30 -1.60 -5.67 -0.59
N LEU A 31 -1.80 -5.04 0.57
CA LEU A 31 -2.95 -4.17 0.83
C LEU A 31 -3.00 -3.00 -0.17
N LEU A 32 -1.87 -2.34 -0.38
CA LEU A 32 -1.77 -1.21 -1.30
C LEU A 32 -1.99 -1.61 -2.76
N LEU A 33 -1.40 -2.72 -3.21
CA LEU A 33 -1.61 -3.28 -4.55
C LEU A 33 -3.07 -3.67 -4.79
N SER A 34 -3.69 -4.38 -3.85
CA SER A 34 -5.11 -4.75 -3.96
C SER A 34 -6.04 -3.53 -4.03
N THR A 35 -5.71 -2.46 -3.29
CA THR A 35 -6.43 -1.18 -3.33
C THR A 35 -6.27 -0.50 -4.70
N LEU A 36 -5.08 -0.53 -5.30
CA LEU A 36 -4.84 0.00 -6.64
C LEU A 36 -5.57 -0.79 -7.73
N ARG A 37 -5.68 -2.10 -7.56
CA ARG A 37 -6.38 -3.00 -8.49
C ARG A 37 -7.87 -2.73 -8.51
N ASN A 38 -8.45 -2.41 -7.36
CA ASN A 38 -9.89 -2.20 -7.21
C ASN A 38 -10.32 -0.84 -7.78
N THR A 39 -10.89 -0.86 -8.99
CA THR A 39 -11.40 0.33 -9.69
C THR A 39 -12.70 0.89 -9.11
N ILE A 40 -13.36 0.15 -8.21
CA ILE A 40 -14.57 0.59 -7.51
C ILE A 40 -14.22 1.57 -6.38
N ILE A 41 -12.99 1.49 -5.84
CA ILE A 41 -12.50 2.40 -4.81
C ILE A 41 -12.31 3.80 -5.38
N ASN A 42 -12.67 4.82 -4.60
CA ASN A 42 -12.59 6.21 -5.00
C ASN A 42 -11.17 6.62 -5.45
N GLY A 43 -11.10 7.61 -6.34
CA GLY A 43 -9.83 8.12 -6.89
C GLY A 43 -8.81 8.58 -5.84
N PRO A 44 -9.22 9.31 -4.78
CA PRO A 44 -8.30 9.75 -3.72
C PRO A 44 -7.63 8.60 -2.95
N ILE A 45 -8.37 7.55 -2.57
CA ILE A 45 -7.80 6.40 -1.86
C ILE A 45 -6.83 5.63 -2.77
N ARG A 46 -7.16 5.49 -4.07
CA ARG A 46 -6.25 4.87 -5.04
C ARG A 46 -4.96 5.68 -5.21
N SER A 47 -5.07 7.01 -5.26
CA SER A 47 -3.90 7.90 -5.36
C SER A 47 -3.05 7.82 -4.10
N PHE A 48 -3.67 7.81 -2.92
CA PHE A 48 -2.99 7.62 -1.65
C PHE A 48 -2.27 6.26 -1.60
N ALA A 49 -2.92 5.19 -2.02
CA ALA A 49 -2.31 3.87 -2.10
C ALA A 49 -1.09 3.84 -3.03
N ALA A 50 -1.14 4.54 -4.17
CA ALA A 50 -0.01 4.63 -5.10
C ALA A 50 1.19 5.35 -4.48
N VAL A 51 0.95 6.49 -3.80
CA VAL A 51 2.00 7.26 -3.12
C VAL A 51 2.63 6.44 -2.01
N MET A 52 1.82 5.79 -1.18
CA MET A 52 2.30 4.97 -0.07
C MET A 52 3.06 3.73 -0.57
N LEU A 53 2.60 3.10 -1.65
CA LEU A 53 3.31 2.00 -2.30
C LEU A 53 4.67 2.45 -2.82
N ARG A 54 4.73 3.56 -3.55
CA ARG A 54 6.00 4.12 -4.02
C ARG A 54 6.95 4.39 -2.86
N ARG A 55 6.47 5.02 -1.79
CA ARG A 55 7.28 5.30 -0.59
C ARG A 55 7.81 4.01 0.03
N LEU A 56 6.95 3.01 0.22
CA LEU A 56 7.33 1.70 0.77
C LEU A 56 8.44 1.03 -0.06
N PHE A 57 8.32 1.06 -1.39
CA PHE A 57 9.34 0.54 -2.31
C PHE A 57 10.64 1.35 -2.32
N GLN A 58 10.61 2.62 -1.94
CA GLN A 58 11.82 3.46 -1.87
C GLN A 58 12.54 3.36 -0.54
N THR A 59 11.81 3.23 0.58
CA THR A 59 12.39 3.30 1.92
C THR A 59 12.57 1.94 2.58
N GLU A 60 11.70 0.97 2.27
CA GLU A 60 11.62 -0.31 3.00
C GLU A 60 11.79 -1.54 2.09
N PHE A 61 12.29 -1.36 0.86
CA PHE A 61 12.33 -2.43 -0.15
C PHE A 61 12.94 -3.73 0.37
N GLU A 62 14.13 -3.64 0.96
CA GLU A 62 14.86 -4.81 1.46
C GLU A 62 14.12 -5.51 2.62
N ASN A 63 13.30 -4.77 3.37
CA ASN A 63 12.60 -5.24 4.56
C ASN A 63 11.38 -6.14 4.25
N PHE A 64 10.88 -6.14 3.01
CA PHE A 64 9.79 -7.02 2.59
C PHE A 64 10.09 -7.81 1.31
N TRP A 65 10.84 -7.25 0.36
CA TRP A 65 11.02 -7.88 -0.96
C TRP A 65 11.78 -9.21 -0.88
N SER A 66 12.80 -9.27 -0.01
CA SER A 66 13.60 -10.48 0.24
C SER A 66 12.80 -11.62 0.87
N LYS A 67 11.67 -11.30 1.52
CA LYS A 67 10.81 -12.26 2.21
C LYS A 67 9.73 -12.84 1.31
N TYR A 68 9.49 -12.23 0.16
CA TYR A 68 8.58 -12.76 -0.85
C TYR A 68 9.20 -13.92 -1.61
N SER A 69 8.38 -14.94 -1.86
CA SER A 69 8.73 -16.01 -2.80
C SER A 69 8.90 -15.46 -4.22
N VAL A 70 9.58 -16.21 -5.08
CA VAL A 70 9.77 -15.82 -6.49
C VAL A 70 8.43 -15.59 -7.20
N ASP A 71 7.43 -16.41 -6.91
CA ASP A 71 6.08 -16.25 -7.47
C ASP A 71 5.40 -14.97 -7.00
N GLN A 72 5.53 -14.63 -5.71
CA GLN A 72 5.00 -13.39 -5.16
C GLN A 72 5.68 -12.17 -5.78
N GLN A 73 7.00 -12.19 -5.92
CA GLN A 73 7.75 -11.14 -6.59
C GLN A 73 7.33 -10.97 -8.05
N MET A 74 7.12 -12.08 -8.77
CA MET A 74 6.61 -12.06 -10.16
C MET A 74 5.19 -11.48 -10.24
N ALA A 75 4.31 -11.88 -9.33
CA ALA A 75 2.94 -11.36 -9.29
C ALA A 75 2.93 -9.84 -9.07
N VAL A 76 3.73 -9.34 -8.11
CA VAL A 76 3.85 -7.90 -7.85
C VAL A 76 4.41 -7.15 -9.06
N LYS A 77 5.47 -7.67 -9.71
CA LYS A 77 6.02 -7.06 -10.94
C LYS A 77 4.98 -6.99 -12.05
N LYS A 78 4.24 -8.09 -12.28
CA LYS A 78 3.16 -8.13 -13.29
C LYS A 78 2.07 -7.10 -12.99
N GLU A 79 1.64 -7.00 -11.75
CA GLU A 79 0.61 -6.02 -11.35
C GLU A 79 1.10 -4.57 -11.53
N LEU A 80 2.38 -4.28 -11.24
CA LEU A 80 2.97 -2.95 -11.45
C LEU A 80 3.02 -2.59 -12.94
N ILE A 81 3.48 -3.51 -13.79
CA ILE A 81 3.57 -3.28 -15.24
C ILE A 81 2.19 -3.10 -15.86
N ALA A 82 1.16 -3.79 -15.36
CA ALA A 82 -0.20 -3.67 -15.89
C ALA A 82 -0.90 -2.35 -15.51
N ARG A 83 -0.31 -1.54 -14.62
CA ARG A 83 -0.94 -0.34 -14.03
C ARG A 83 -0.12 0.94 -14.19
N ILE A 84 1.09 0.84 -14.73
CA ILE A 84 1.92 1.95 -15.23
C ILE A 84 1.73 2.04 -16.74
#